data_AF-A0A8T5QCR2-F1
#
_entry.id   AF-A0A8T5QCR2-F1
#
_cell.length_a   1.000
_cell.length_b   1.000
_cell.length_c   1.000
_cell.angle_alpha   90.00
_cell.angle_beta   90.00
_cell.angle_gamma   90.00
#
_symmetry.space_group_name_H-M   'P 1'
#
loop_
_entity.id
_entity.type
_entity.pdbx_description
1 polymer ?
#
loop_
_entity_poly.entity_id
_entity_poly.type
_entity_poly.pdbx_seq_one_letter_code
_entity_poly.pdbx_strand_id
1 'polypeptide(L)'
;MVKKKKRKSARAKIKKSSKKTTSEVKKDFEIYAQGVERLKELGRELKSLDTRGFYKEEQSIRAKLKNVSDIPVIEREMKTLKLKIRRKYKPKRKKAASKIIRKEIKEIQNDIPKLERGIRNLSKQVEAVRKKKKGKIDLGVGVVVESNFNDFLDDVKLSLSDRIRGKEKALHQTLKSDLDRRETEFKGKYASLVKEFNERKRKLEKRIRDKYKQRVKTSLQKEISEKFNKTLNQKFSEEKAAISKSYKEKLRKHSEAELRKQRQNLKNSLTSEFRNKLSSLEKQFKREKDRLESYNKKQREKLLEEKSILDRAKTFLEKRKQKQEENLQNKLEKKEKTLKDKLEKEEKQLSDRLKKEEANLKEKVRKEEELKKKLERARIIGKQLLQKQNEKVKKKLEKEELKVQGELERQRQMQKKELEGERRKEQQELARQKEKVEAQRGELQKIRKSLAFQKEKEKIKMQYEKERELQKIKTKKGELEKHKQDLEKMKNQLAIRKEEEVNKLKERLTEEFHSRIHSEILKREKVLRDQLKNEYDLKLRKQIQNHEEQLKKKKLDLELELENKMKQMLK
;
A
#
# COMPACT_ATOMS: atom_id res chain seq x y z
N MET A 1 -21.13 -89.57 8.84
CA MET A 1 -20.16 -88.63 9.48
C MET A 1 -19.68 -87.61 8.48
N VAL A 2 -20.23 -86.39 8.49
CA VAL A 2 -19.86 -85.32 7.54
C VAL A 2 -18.92 -84.33 8.25
N LYS A 3 -17.63 -84.33 7.88
CA LYS A 3 -16.61 -83.44 8.45
C LYS A 3 -16.91 -81.99 8.05
N LYS A 4 -17.45 -81.19 8.99
CA LYS A 4 -17.63 -79.73 8.83
C LYS A 4 -16.27 -79.03 8.71
N LYS A 5 -15.98 -78.53 7.50
CA LYS A 5 -14.79 -77.74 7.17
C LYS A 5 -14.88 -76.37 7.87
N LYS A 6 -14.19 -76.22 9.01
CA LYS A 6 -14.06 -74.95 9.75
C LYS A 6 -13.35 -73.90 8.89
N ARG A 7 -14.08 -72.87 8.44
CA ARG A 7 -13.49 -71.68 7.82
C ARG A 7 -12.68 -70.91 8.87
N LYS A 8 -11.35 -70.97 8.77
CA LYS A 8 -10.43 -70.15 9.57
C LYS A 8 -10.64 -68.68 9.20
N SER A 9 -11.17 -67.87 10.11
CA SER A 9 -11.24 -66.41 9.95
C SER A 9 -9.82 -65.85 10.03
N ALA A 10 -9.26 -65.42 8.90
CA ALA A 10 -8.01 -64.68 8.87
C ALA A 10 -8.23 -63.31 9.54
N ARG A 11 -7.92 -63.22 10.85
CA ARG A 11 -7.73 -61.93 11.53
C ARG A 11 -6.48 -61.29 10.91
N ALA A 12 -6.69 -60.34 10.00
CA ALA A 12 -5.61 -59.50 9.47
C ALA A 12 -4.91 -58.82 10.64
N LYS A 13 -3.72 -59.31 11.00
CA LYS A 13 -2.84 -58.68 11.98
C LYS A 13 -2.50 -57.30 11.42
N ILE A 14 -2.94 -56.25 12.11
CA ILE A 14 -2.55 -54.86 11.84
C ILE A 14 -1.03 -54.81 12.01
N LYS A 15 -0.30 -54.85 10.90
CA LYS A 15 1.15 -54.68 10.90
C LYS A 15 1.43 -53.28 11.44
N LYS A 16 2.14 -53.20 12.57
CA LYS A 16 2.68 -51.94 13.09
C LYS A 16 3.49 -51.31 11.94
N SER A 17 3.15 -50.08 11.57
CA SER A 17 3.84 -49.32 10.53
C SER A 17 5.32 -49.25 10.86
N SER A 18 6.16 -49.90 10.06
CA SER A 18 7.60 -49.65 10.05
C SER A 18 7.82 -48.15 9.87
N LYS A 19 8.77 -47.57 10.61
CA LYS A 19 9.13 -46.16 10.44
C LYS A 19 9.47 -45.94 8.98
N LYS A 20 8.70 -45.08 8.31
CA LYS A 20 8.94 -44.70 6.91
C LYS A 20 10.33 -44.12 6.79
N THR A 21 11.05 -44.49 5.75
CA THR A 21 12.37 -43.92 5.46
C THR A 21 12.23 -42.46 5.01
N THR A 22 13.25 -41.63 5.18
CA THR A 22 13.22 -40.20 4.79
C THR A 22 12.92 -40.02 3.30
N SER A 23 13.32 -40.98 2.46
CA SER A 23 13.00 -40.99 1.02
C SER A 23 11.53 -41.28 0.74
N GLU A 24 10.89 -42.19 1.49
CA GLU A 24 9.44 -42.43 1.39
C GLU A 24 8.63 -41.21 1.81
N VAL A 25 9.07 -40.50 2.86
CA VAL A 25 8.43 -39.26 3.30
C VAL A 25 8.55 -38.17 2.23
N LYS A 26 9.73 -38.02 1.59
CA LYS A 26 9.90 -37.09 0.46
C LYS A 26 8.97 -37.42 -0.71
N LYS A 27 8.85 -38.71 -1.07
CA LYS A 27 7.90 -39.17 -2.11
C LYS A 27 6.45 -38.86 -1.73
N ASP A 28 6.06 -39.06 -0.48
CA ASP A 28 4.71 -38.72 0.00
C ASP A 28 4.43 -37.21 -0.12
N PHE A 29 5.43 -36.36 0.16
CA PHE A 29 5.32 -34.91 -0.01
C PHE A 29 5.24 -34.50 -1.49
N GLU A 30 6.02 -35.12 -2.38
CA GLU A 30 5.93 -34.89 -3.82
C GLU A 30 4.57 -35.30 -4.38
N ILE A 31 4.07 -36.50 -4.02
CA ILE A 31 2.74 -36.98 -4.40
C ILE A 31 1.66 -36.03 -3.87
N TYR A 32 1.82 -35.52 -2.64
CA TYR A 32 0.91 -34.55 -2.07
C TYR A 32 0.96 -33.21 -2.82
N ALA A 33 2.14 -32.71 -3.16
CA ALA A 33 2.32 -31.47 -3.92
C ALA A 33 1.66 -31.57 -5.31
N GLN A 34 1.93 -32.66 -6.05
CA GLN A 34 1.26 -32.96 -7.32
C GLN A 34 -0.26 -33.05 -7.15
N GLY A 35 -0.72 -33.66 -6.05
CA GLY A 35 -2.14 -33.72 -5.70
C GLY A 35 -2.77 -32.34 -5.47
N VAL A 36 -2.07 -31.43 -4.79
CA VAL A 36 -2.54 -30.04 -4.57
C VAL A 36 -2.62 -29.28 -5.89
N GLU A 37 -1.63 -29.43 -6.78
CA GLU A 37 -1.67 -28.85 -8.12
C GLU A 37 -2.85 -29.40 -8.93
N ARG A 38 -3.04 -30.71 -8.92
CA ARG A 38 -4.17 -31.37 -9.59
C ARG A 38 -5.53 -30.90 -9.06
N LEU A 39 -5.66 -30.65 -7.75
CA LEU A 39 -6.87 -30.06 -7.17
C LEU A 39 -7.14 -28.63 -7.67
N LYS A 40 -6.09 -27.81 -7.84
CA LYS A 40 -6.22 -26.46 -8.42
C LYS A 40 -6.70 -26.52 -9.86
N GLU A 41 -6.17 -27.45 -10.66
CA GLU A 41 -6.64 -27.70 -12.03
C GLU A 41 -8.11 -28.10 -12.07
N LEU A 42 -8.50 -29.11 -11.27
CA LEU A 42 -9.90 -29.56 -11.17
C LEU A 42 -10.84 -28.44 -10.71
N GLY A 43 -10.36 -27.54 -9.85
CA GLY A 43 -11.11 -26.35 -9.43
C GLY A 43 -11.29 -25.32 -10.56
N ARG A 44 -10.31 -25.16 -11.45
CA ARG A 44 -10.42 -24.31 -12.65
C ARG A 44 -11.36 -24.95 -13.68
N GLU A 45 -11.22 -26.26 -13.91
CA GLU A 45 -12.11 -27.02 -14.78
C GLU A 45 -13.57 -26.91 -14.32
N LEU A 46 -13.85 -27.08 -13.02
CA LEU A 46 -15.21 -26.96 -12.48
C LEU A 46 -15.81 -25.58 -12.73
N LYS A 47 -15.02 -24.51 -12.54
CA LYS A 47 -15.46 -23.13 -12.79
C LYS A 47 -15.72 -22.83 -14.27
N SER A 48 -15.05 -23.55 -15.18
CA SER A 48 -15.23 -23.39 -16.62
C SER A 48 -16.46 -24.12 -17.17
N LEU A 49 -17.06 -25.03 -16.40
CA LEU A 49 -18.27 -25.76 -16.81
C LEU A 49 -19.52 -24.93 -16.55
N ASP A 50 -20.46 -24.91 -17.51
CA ASP A 50 -21.80 -24.36 -17.28
C ASP A 50 -22.62 -25.32 -16.42
N THR A 51 -22.67 -25.05 -15.12
CA THR A 51 -23.35 -25.87 -14.12
C THR A 51 -24.81 -25.44 -13.86
N ARG A 52 -25.39 -24.56 -14.70
CA ARG A 52 -26.80 -24.17 -14.57
C ARG A 52 -27.71 -25.40 -14.57
N GLY A 53 -28.42 -25.64 -13.46
CA GLY A 53 -29.28 -26.81 -13.26
C GLY A 53 -28.63 -28.01 -12.54
N PHE A 54 -27.33 -27.98 -12.23
CA PHE A 54 -26.59 -29.05 -11.55
C PHE A 54 -25.86 -28.58 -10.27
N TYR A 55 -26.47 -27.61 -9.56
CA TYR A 55 -25.86 -26.96 -8.39
C TYR A 55 -25.50 -27.92 -7.26
N LYS A 56 -26.31 -28.98 -7.05
CA LYS A 56 -26.06 -29.96 -5.98
C LYS A 56 -24.79 -30.77 -6.25
N GLU A 57 -24.59 -31.19 -7.50
CA GLU A 57 -23.38 -31.90 -7.92
C GLU A 57 -22.16 -30.98 -7.88
N GLU A 58 -22.28 -29.74 -8.34
CA GLU A 58 -21.21 -28.74 -8.25
C GLU A 58 -20.76 -28.53 -6.81
N GLN A 59 -21.69 -28.30 -5.87
CA GLN A 59 -21.39 -28.10 -4.45
C GLN A 59 -20.75 -29.33 -3.82
N SER A 60 -21.23 -30.54 -4.14
CA SER A 60 -20.62 -31.80 -3.67
C SER A 60 -19.15 -31.91 -4.11
N ILE A 61 -18.87 -31.59 -5.39
CA ILE A 61 -17.50 -31.59 -5.91
C ILE A 61 -16.67 -30.50 -5.21
N ARG A 62 -17.23 -29.30 -5.05
CA ARG A 62 -16.54 -28.16 -4.43
C ARG A 62 -16.17 -28.40 -2.97
N ALA A 63 -17.01 -29.11 -2.22
CA ALA A 63 -16.72 -29.51 -0.85
C ALA A 63 -15.54 -30.48 -0.76
N LYS A 64 -15.41 -31.39 -1.75
CA LYS A 64 -14.34 -32.40 -1.81
C LYS A 64 -13.01 -31.86 -2.33
N LEU A 65 -13.00 -30.73 -3.03
CA LEU A 65 -11.77 -30.07 -3.53
C LEU A 65 -10.78 -29.64 -2.43
N LYS A 66 -11.13 -29.80 -1.15
CA LYS A 66 -10.25 -29.50 0.00
C LYS A 66 -9.28 -30.64 0.34
N ASN A 67 -9.54 -31.88 -0.08
CA ASN A 67 -8.78 -33.06 0.32
C ASN A 67 -8.10 -33.73 -0.88
N VAL A 68 -6.78 -33.93 -0.80
CA VAL A 68 -5.98 -34.59 -1.86
C VAL A 68 -6.40 -36.06 -2.06
N SER A 69 -6.80 -36.75 -0.99
CA SER A 69 -7.22 -38.16 -1.06
C SER A 69 -8.51 -38.37 -1.87
N ASP A 70 -9.32 -37.32 -2.07
CA ASP A 70 -10.61 -37.39 -2.75
C ASP A 70 -10.50 -37.16 -4.27
N ILE A 71 -9.31 -36.87 -4.81
CA ILE A 71 -9.08 -36.63 -6.25
C ILE A 71 -9.73 -37.70 -7.15
N PRO A 72 -9.56 -39.02 -6.92
CA PRO A 72 -10.14 -40.05 -7.78
C PRO A 72 -11.67 -40.07 -7.76
N VAL A 73 -12.28 -39.59 -6.68
CA VAL A 73 -13.74 -39.46 -6.56
C VAL A 73 -14.22 -38.20 -7.28
N ILE A 74 -13.50 -37.09 -7.07
CA ILE A 74 -13.75 -35.82 -7.76
C ILE A 74 -13.69 -36.00 -9.27
N GLU A 75 -12.67 -36.65 -9.82
CA GLU A 75 -12.54 -36.88 -11.27
C GLU A 75 -13.71 -37.70 -11.84
N ARG A 76 -14.20 -38.70 -11.10
CA ARG A 76 -15.38 -39.50 -11.47
C ARG A 76 -16.66 -38.68 -11.46
N GLU A 77 -16.84 -37.83 -10.44
CA GLU A 77 -18.00 -36.93 -10.32
C GLU A 77 -17.95 -35.84 -11.40
N MET A 78 -16.78 -35.27 -11.67
CA MET A 78 -16.54 -34.28 -12.74
C MET A 78 -16.86 -34.87 -14.11
N LYS A 79 -16.40 -36.10 -14.40
CA LYS A 79 -16.73 -36.80 -15.64
C LYS A 79 -18.23 -37.06 -15.77
N THR A 80 -18.88 -37.42 -14.67
CA THR A 80 -20.33 -37.63 -14.62
C THR A 80 -21.08 -36.31 -14.86
N LEU A 81 -20.64 -35.22 -14.24
CA LEU A 81 -21.22 -33.89 -14.41
C LEU A 81 -21.05 -33.39 -15.86
N LYS A 82 -19.85 -33.52 -16.45
CA LYS A 82 -19.59 -33.22 -17.87
C LYS A 82 -20.53 -34.00 -18.80
N LEU A 83 -20.80 -35.28 -18.50
CA LEU A 83 -21.75 -36.09 -19.27
C LEU A 83 -23.21 -35.65 -19.08
N LYS A 84 -23.61 -35.24 -17.87
CA LYS A 84 -24.96 -34.74 -17.57
C LYS A 84 -25.24 -33.42 -18.27
N ILE A 85 -24.30 -32.47 -18.22
CA ILE A 85 -24.38 -31.18 -18.93
C ILE A 85 -24.53 -31.41 -20.43
N ARG A 86 -23.74 -32.32 -21.01
CA ARG A 86 -23.83 -32.70 -22.43
C ARG A 86 -25.06 -33.54 -22.78
N ARG A 87 -25.95 -33.85 -21.82
CA ARG A 87 -27.09 -34.78 -21.96
C ARG A 87 -26.71 -36.17 -22.49
N LYS A 88 -25.43 -36.55 -22.37
CA LYS A 88 -24.88 -37.87 -22.76
C LYS A 88 -24.84 -38.86 -21.60
N TYR A 89 -25.23 -38.43 -20.40
CA TYR A 89 -25.25 -39.29 -19.23
C TYR A 89 -26.41 -40.30 -19.30
N LYS A 90 -26.07 -41.56 -19.56
CA LYS A 90 -26.99 -42.69 -19.40
C LYS A 90 -26.75 -43.29 -18.01
N PRO A 91 -27.69 -43.16 -17.05
CA PRO A 91 -27.52 -43.78 -15.74
C PRO A 91 -27.33 -45.28 -15.95
N LYS A 92 -26.21 -45.83 -15.46
CA LYS A 92 -26.00 -47.29 -15.48
C LYS A 92 -27.18 -47.89 -14.72
N ARG A 93 -28.10 -48.54 -15.45
CA ARG A 93 -29.20 -49.31 -14.85
C ARG A 93 -28.57 -50.23 -13.82
N LYS A 94 -28.78 -49.96 -12.54
CA LYS A 94 -28.38 -50.88 -11.47
C LYS A 94 -28.98 -52.22 -11.88
N LYS A 95 -28.16 -53.26 -12.07
CA LYS A 95 -28.67 -54.62 -12.32
C LYS A 95 -29.68 -54.86 -11.20
N ALA A 96 -30.96 -54.93 -11.54
CA ALA A 96 -32.01 -54.96 -10.55
C ALA A 96 -31.69 -56.07 -9.55
N ALA A 97 -31.81 -55.76 -8.25
CA ALA A 97 -31.64 -56.75 -7.18
C ALA A 97 -32.51 -58.01 -7.40
N SER A 98 -33.52 -57.91 -8.28
CA SER A 98 -34.32 -59.02 -8.79
C SER A 98 -33.52 -60.17 -9.41
N LYS A 99 -32.30 -60.00 -9.96
CA LYS A 99 -31.55 -61.15 -10.51
C LYS A 99 -30.92 -62.05 -9.43
N ILE A 100 -30.62 -61.51 -8.25
CA ILE A 100 -30.14 -62.29 -7.09
C ILE A 100 -31.34 -62.92 -6.38
N ILE A 101 -32.39 -62.13 -6.15
CA ILE A 101 -33.63 -62.59 -5.52
C ILE A 101 -34.32 -63.68 -6.38
N ARG A 102 -34.30 -63.58 -7.73
CA ARG A 102 -34.82 -64.64 -8.62
C ARG A 102 -34.00 -65.93 -8.59
N LYS A 103 -32.72 -65.90 -8.21
CA LYS A 103 -31.92 -67.13 -8.03
C LYS A 103 -32.27 -67.81 -6.71
N GLU A 104 -32.37 -67.04 -5.63
CA GLU A 104 -32.76 -67.56 -4.32
C GLU A 104 -34.19 -68.12 -4.33
N ILE A 105 -35.14 -67.46 -5.01
CA ILE A 105 -36.51 -67.97 -5.18
C ILE A 105 -36.52 -69.29 -5.98
N LYS A 106 -35.68 -69.43 -7.02
CA LYS A 106 -35.57 -70.69 -7.78
C LYS A 106 -34.96 -71.83 -6.96
N GLU A 107 -34.02 -71.55 -6.07
CA GLU A 107 -33.45 -72.56 -5.16
C GLU A 107 -34.51 -73.06 -4.17
N ILE A 108 -35.30 -72.14 -3.58
CA ILE A 108 -36.39 -72.50 -2.66
C ILE A 108 -37.47 -73.32 -3.37
N GLN A 109 -37.85 -72.96 -4.61
CA GLN A 109 -38.85 -73.72 -5.39
C GLN A 109 -38.42 -75.16 -5.70
N ASN A 110 -37.12 -75.43 -5.82
CA ASN A 110 -36.61 -76.77 -6.11
C ASN A 110 -36.56 -77.70 -4.87
N ASP A 111 -36.60 -77.15 -3.67
CA ASP A 111 -36.51 -77.92 -2.43
C ASP A 111 -37.88 -78.33 -1.86
N ILE A 112 -38.96 -77.63 -2.22
CA ILE A 112 -40.34 -77.97 -1.83
C ILE A 112 -40.73 -79.41 -2.27
N PRO A 113 -40.48 -79.87 -3.52
CA PRO A 113 -40.84 -81.22 -3.95
C PRO A 113 -40.09 -82.33 -3.22
N LYS A 114 -38.89 -82.06 -2.67
CA LYS A 114 -38.10 -83.05 -1.92
C LYS A 114 -38.68 -83.29 -0.53
N LEU A 115 -39.19 -82.23 0.11
CA LEU A 115 -39.86 -82.32 1.42
C LEU A 115 -41.18 -83.09 1.31
N GLU A 116 -41.96 -82.85 0.26
CA GLU A 116 -43.22 -83.57 0.01
C GLU A 116 -43.02 -85.09 -0.14
N ARG A 117 -41.95 -85.52 -0.83
CA ARG A 117 -41.59 -86.94 -0.94
C ARG A 117 -41.21 -87.55 0.41
N GLY A 118 -40.50 -86.80 1.26
CA GLY A 118 -40.14 -87.23 2.61
C GLY A 118 -41.37 -87.49 3.49
N ILE A 119 -42.36 -86.59 3.45
CA ILE A 119 -43.61 -86.72 4.21
C ILE A 119 -44.41 -87.94 3.74
N ARG A 120 -44.54 -88.16 2.42
CA ARG A 120 -45.23 -89.35 1.88
C ARG A 120 -44.59 -90.67 2.31
N ASN A 121 -43.27 -90.74 2.40
CA ASN A 121 -42.56 -91.96 2.80
C ASN A 121 -42.77 -92.29 4.29
N LEU A 122 -42.80 -91.28 5.15
CA LEU A 122 -43.08 -91.46 6.58
C LEU A 122 -44.52 -91.93 6.82
N SER A 123 -45.50 -91.37 6.10
CA SER A 123 -46.90 -91.80 6.23
C SER A 123 -47.09 -93.28 5.87
N LYS A 124 -46.41 -93.78 4.82
CA LYS A 124 -46.46 -95.20 4.43
C LYS A 124 -45.86 -96.13 5.50
N GLN A 125 -44.83 -95.70 6.21
CA GLN A 125 -44.22 -96.50 7.29
C GLN A 125 -45.18 -96.63 8.50
N VAL A 126 -45.93 -95.57 8.82
CA VAL A 126 -46.89 -95.59 9.93
C VAL A 126 -48.08 -96.50 9.64
N GLU A 127 -48.59 -96.54 8.40
CA GLU A 127 -49.68 -97.44 8.01
C GLU A 127 -49.29 -98.92 8.03
N ALA A 128 -48.04 -99.26 7.69
CA ALA A 128 -47.56 -100.64 7.68
C ALA A 128 -47.52 -101.26 9.08
N VAL A 129 -47.27 -100.46 10.12
CA VAL A 129 -47.21 -100.94 11.51
C VAL A 129 -48.61 -101.23 12.05
N ARG A 130 -49.64 -100.48 11.60
CA ARG A 130 -51.03 -100.64 12.07
C ARG A 130 -51.71 -101.93 11.61
N LYS A 131 -51.25 -102.57 10.53
CA LYS A 131 -51.90 -103.76 9.94
C LYS A 131 -51.48 -105.12 10.54
N LYS A 132 -50.54 -105.18 11.49
CA LYS A 132 -49.91 -106.44 11.93
C LYS A 132 -50.36 -107.08 13.25
N LYS A 133 -51.47 -106.67 13.89
CA LYS A 133 -51.97 -107.37 15.09
C LYS A 133 -53.49 -107.48 15.16
N LYS A 134 -54.03 -108.58 14.62
CA LYS A 134 -55.31 -109.18 15.02
C LYS A 134 -55.17 -110.70 14.93
N GLY A 135 -54.80 -111.36 16.03
CA GLY A 135 -54.83 -112.82 16.17
C GLY A 135 -56.05 -113.23 16.99
N LYS A 136 -56.79 -114.24 16.52
CA LYS A 136 -57.95 -114.87 17.16
C LYS A 136 -57.46 -115.89 18.21
N ILE A 137 -58.20 -116.05 19.31
CA ILE A 137 -57.99 -117.08 20.34
C ILE A 137 -59.28 -117.91 20.43
N ASP A 138 -59.14 -119.24 20.47
CA ASP A 138 -60.21 -120.26 20.48
C ASP A 138 -60.92 -120.37 21.85
N LEU A 139 -62.24 -120.62 21.82
CA LEU A 139 -63.18 -120.67 22.95
C LEU A 139 -63.63 -122.12 23.24
N GLY A 140 -62.76 -122.96 23.80
CA GLY A 140 -63.04 -124.40 23.95
C GLY A 140 -62.62 -125.08 25.25
N VAL A 141 -62.34 -124.36 26.33
CA VAL A 141 -61.91 -124.95 27.62
C VAL A 141 -62.53 -124.18 28.80
N GLY A 142 -63.86 -124.08 28.84
CA GLY A 142 -64.57 -123.08 29.65
C GLY A 142 -65.31 -123.55 30.90
N VAL A 143 -65.36 -124.84 31.27
CA VAL A 143 -66.35 -125.27 32.30
C VAL A 143 -65.79 -126.19 33.42
N VAL A 144 -64.54 -126.65 33.34
CA VAL A 144 -63.94 -127.51 34.41
C VAL A 144 -62.84 -126.77 35.20
N VAL A 145 -62.49 -125.55 34.78
CA VAL A 145 -61.45 -124.73 35.38
C VAL A 145 -62.12 -123.41 35.77
N GLU A 146 -63.07 -123.40 36.71
CA GLU A 146 -63.72 -122.14 37.14
C GLU A 146 -63.44 -121.79 38.61
N SER A 147 -63.27 -122.74 39.53
CA SER A 147 -62.90 -122.42 40.91
C SER A 147 -61.39 -122.18 41.06
N ASN A 148 -60.53 -123.14 40.70
CA ASN A 148 -59.07 -122.96 40.77
C ASN A 148 -58.51 -122.03 39.68
N PHE A 149 -59.27 -121.83 38.60
CA PHE A 149 -58.89 -120.89 37.56
C PHE A 149 -59.24 -119.46 37.93
N ASN A 150 -60.30 -119.21 38.70
CA ASN A 150 -60.59 -117.86 39.16
C ASN A 150 -59.49 -117.39 40.12
N ASP A 151 -59.00 -118.26 41.02
CA ASP A 151 -57.84 -117.94 41.86
C ASP A 151 -56.58 -117.72 41.02
N PHE A 152 -56.30 -118.59 40.05
CA PHE A 152 -55.18 -118.40 39.11
C PHE A 152 -55.34 -117.12 38.26
N LEU A 153 -56.55 -116.81 37.79
CA LEU A 153 -56.85 -115.62 37.02
C LEU A 153 -56.70 -114.38 37.89
N ASP A 154 -57.08 -114.42 39.16
CA ASP A 154 -56.94 -113.31 40.08
C ASP A 154 -55.47 -113.09 40.46
N ASP A 155 -54.68 -114.15 40.66
CA ASP A 155 -53.22 -114.06 40.80
C ASP A 155 -52.55 -113.51 39.53
N VAL A 156 -52.98 -113.97 38.35
CA VAL A 156 -52.47 -113.46 37.06
C VAL A 156 -52.90 -112.00 36.87
N LYS A 157 -54.13 -111.62 37.23
CA LYS A 157 -54.62 -110.23 37.16
C LYS A 157 -53.90 -109.34 38.15
N LEU A 158 -53.63 -109.80 39.37
CA LEU A 158 -52.86 -109.08 40.39
C LEU A 158 -51.41 -108.90 39.93
N SER A 159 -50.76 -109.98 39.47
CA SER A 159 -49.41 -109.94 38.90
C SER A 159 -49.31 -109.03 37.68
N LEU A 160 -50.28 -109.09 36.77
CA LEU A 160 -50.37 -108.17 35.62
C LEU A 160 -50.62 -106.73 36.07
N SER A 161 -51.52 -106.51 37.03
CA SER A 161 -51.82 -105.19 37.58
C SER A 161 -50.61 -104.58 38.27
N ASP A 162 -49.85 -105.36 39.04
CA ASP A 162 -48.63 -104.90 39.70
C ASP A 162 -47.50 -104.67 38.71
N ARG A 163 -47.40 -105.51 37.67
CA ARG A 163 -46.46 -105.27 36.56
C ARG A 163 -46.83 -104.02 35.75
N ILE A 164 -48.12 -103.77 35.54
CA ILE A 164 -48.62 -102.56 34.88
C ILE A 164 -48.33 -101.35 35.77
N ARG A 165 -48.71 -101.37 37.04
CA ARG A 165 -48.41 -100.31 38.03
C ARG A 165 -46.91 -100.05 38.14
N GLY A 166 -46.08 -101.10 38.14
CA GLY A 166 -44.63 -100.99 38.16
C GLY A 166 -44.08 -100.31 36.90
N LYS A 167 -44.57 -100.69 35.71
CA LYS A 167 -44.23 -100.03 34.45
C LYS A 167 -44.73 -98.59 34.38
N GLU A 168 -45.93 -98.31 34.88
CA GLU A 168 -46.51 -96.97 34.96
C GLU A 168 -45.69 -96.08 35.90
N LYS A 169 -45.32 -96.57 37.08
CA LYS A 169 -44.42 -95.86 38.01
C LYS A 169 -43.06 -95.59 37.38
N ALA A 170 -42.45 -96.59 36.72
CA ALA A 170 -41.17 -96.41 36.03
C ALA A 170 -41.28 -95.41 34.86
N LEU A 171 -42.36 -95.45 34.09
CA LEU A 171 -42.64 -94.51 33.02
C LEU A 171 -42.87 -93.09 33.58
N HIS A 172 -43.62 -92.96 34.67
CA HIS A 172 -43.82 -91.69 35.34
C HIS A 172 -42.50 -91.12 35.88
N GLN A 173 -41.62 -91.95 36.47
CA GLN A 173 -40.30 -91.53 36.92
C GLN A 173 -39.39 -91.11 35.77
N THR A 174 -39.40 -91.82 34.64
CA THR A 174 -38.60 -91.44 33.46
C THR A 174 -39.12 -90.14 32.83
N LEU A 175 -40.44 -89.96 32.72
CA LEU A 175 -41.03 -88.70 32.26
C LEU A 175 -40.72 -87.54 33.22
N LYS A 176 -40.83 -87.74 34.53
CA LYS A 176 -40.48 -86.71 35.52
C LYS A 176 -39.01 -86.32 35.41
N SER A 177 -38.10 -87.29 35.31
CA SER A 177 -36.67 -87.05 35.15
C SER A 177 -36.34 -86.33 33.84
N ASP A 178 -37.01 -86.67 32.73
CA ASP A 178 -36.84 -85.97 31.44
C ASP A 178 -37.39 -84.55 31.49
N LEU A 179 -38.52 -84.31 32.15
CA LEU A 179 -39.07 -82.96 32.36
C LEU A 179 -38.12 -82.10 33.20
N ASP A 180 -37.62 -82.63 34.33
CA ASP A 180 -36.66 -81.93 35.19
C ASP A 180 -35.35 -81.62 34.44
N ARG A 181 -34.88 -82.55 33.61
CA ARG A 181 -33.71 -82.35 32.75
C ARG A 181 -33.97 -81.24 31.71
N ARG A 182 -35.12 -81.26 31.03
CA ARG A 182 -35.45 -80.21 30.05
C ARG A 182 -35.63 -78.86 30.72
N GLU A 183 -36.20 -78.81 31.92
CA GLU A 183 -36.38 -77.58 32.68
C GLU A 183 -35.02 -77.00 33.11
N THR A 184 -34.10 -77.83 33.60
CA THR A 184 -32.74 -77.38 33.95
C THR A 184 -31.94 -76.92 32.72
N GLU A 185 -32.03 -77.64 31.60
CA GLU A 185 -31.43 -77.20 30.33
C GLU A 185 -32.03 -75.87 29.84
N PHE A 186 -33.35 -75.69 29.97
CA PHE A 186 -34.04 -74.45 29.60
C PHE A 186 -33.63 -73.28 30.52
N LYS A 187 -33.63 -73.49 31.84
CA LYS A 187 -33.14 -72.50 32.83
C LYS A 187 -31.69 -72.10 32.55
N GLY A 188 -30.84 -73.08 32.22
CA GLY A 188 -29.44 -72.84 31.83
C GLY A 188 -29.32 -71.98 30.56
N LYS A 189 -30.06 -72.32 29.50
CA LYS A 189 -30.10 -71.53 28.25
C LYS A 189 -30.62 -70.12 28.50
N TYR A 190 -31.72 -69.97 29.24
CA TYR A 190 -32.29 -68.68 29.59
C TYR A 190 -31.29 -67.81 30.39
N ALA A 191 -30.66 -68.37 31.42
CA ALA A 191 -29.65 -67.67 32.21
C ALA A 191 -28.45 -67.24 31.34
N SER A 192 -28.00 -68.08 30.41
CA SER A 192 -26.92 -67.71 29.48
C SER A 192 -27.32 -66.57 28.56
N LEU A 193 -28.55 -66.58 28.03
CA LEU A 193 -29.09 -65.52 27.18
C LEU A 193 -29.19 -64.18 27.94
N VAL A 194 -29.68 -64.21 29.19
CA VAL A 194 -29.76 -63.03 30.05
C VAL A 194 -28.38 -62.47 30.36
N LYS A 195 -27.39 -63.33 30.65
CA LYS A 195 -25.99 -62.93 30.84
C LYS A 195 -25.42 -62.27 29.59
N GLU A 196 -25.60 -62.87 28.41
CA GLU A 196 -25.15 -62.29 27.14
C GLU A 196 -25.79 -60.93 26.86
N PHE A 197 -27.10 -60.81 27.09
CA PHE A 197 -27.83 -59.55 26.90
C PHE A 197 -27.27 -58.45 27.81
N ASN A 198 -27.08 -58.76 29.09
CA ASN A 198 -26.53 -57.81 30.06
C ASN A 198 -25.09 -57.42 29.73
N GLU A 199 -24.26 -58.35 29.25
CA GLU A 199 -22.91 -58.01 28.77
C GLU A 199 -22.95 -57.08 27.56
N ARG A 200 -23.82 -57.34 26.58
CA ARG A 200 -23.99 -56.48 25.41
C ARG A 200 -24.45 -55.09 25.81
N LYS A 201 -25.42 -55.00 26.73
CA LYS A 201 -25.90 -53.73 27.31
C LYS A 201 -24.75 -52.97 27.99
N ARG A 202 -23.97 -53.62 28.88
CA ARG A 202 -22.79 -53.01 29.54
C ARG A 202 -21.75 -52.51 28.54
N LYS A 203 -21.43 -53.30 27.51
CA LYS A 203 -20.48 -52.92 26.45
C LYS A 203 -20.98 -51.72 25.66
N LEU A 204 -22.29 -51.65 25.37
CA LEU A 204 -22.89 -50.53 24.66
C LEU A 204 -22.89 -49.25 25.50
N GLU A 205 -23.29 -49.34 26.76
CA GLU A 205 -23.24 -48.22 27.71
C GLU A 205 -21.82 -47.67 27.86
N LYS A 206 -20.82 -48.55 27.99
CA LYS A 206 -19.41 -48.14 28.06
C LYS A 206 -19.00 -47.37 26.80
N ARG A 207 -19.33 -47.88 25.61
CA ARG A 207 -19.05 -47.19 24.34
C ARG A 207 -19.75 -45.83 24.24
N ILE A 208 -20.97 -45.70 24.74
CA ILE A 208 -21.71 -44.42 24.75
C ILE A 208 -21.03 -43.43 25.70
N ARG A 209 -20.69 -43.85 26.92
CA ARG A 209 -19.97 -43.03 27.91
C ARG A 209 -18.62 -42.57 27.38
N ASP A 210 -17.85 -43.48 26.77
CA ASP A 210 -16.54 -43.15 26.19
C ASP A 210 -16.67 -42.17 25.02
N LYS A 211 -17.64 -42.37 24.12
CA LYS A 211 -17.94 -41.42 23.03
C LYS A 211 -18.36 -40.05 23.54
N TYR A 212 -19.19 -40.01 24.59
CA TYR A 212 -19.63 -38.75 25.20
C TYR A 212 -18.45 -38.02 25.85
N LYS A 213 -17.65 -38.71 26.67
CA LYS A 213 -16.41 -38.16 27.26
C LYS A 213 -15.45 -37.63 26.19
N GLN A 214 -15.25 -38.38 25.11
CA GLN A 214 -14.40 -37.95 24.02
C GLN A 214 -14.95 -36.72 23.31
N ARG A 215 -16.27 -36.69 23.01
CA ARG A 215 -16.92 -35.53 22.41
C ARG A 215 -16.80 -34.30 23.28
N VAL A 216 -17.16 -34.38 24.56
CA VAL A 216 -17.04 -33.28 25.53
C VAL A 216 -15.59 -32.80 25.62
N LYS A 217 -14.61 -33.72 25.73
CA LYS A 217 -13.19 -33.35 25.74
C LYS A 217 -12.80 -32.60 24.46
N THR A 218 -13.18 -33.10 23.29
CA THR A 218 -12.81 -32.47 22.01
C THR A 218 -13.55 -31.16 21.74
N SER A 219 -14.83 -31.04 22.10
CA SER A 219 -15.61 -29.82 21.89
C SER A 219 -15.15 -28.73 22.86
N LEU A 220 -14.98 -29.06 24.14
CA LEU A 220 -14.48 -28.14 25.14
C LEU A 220 -13.05 -27.70 24.84
N GLN A 221 -12.17 -28.63 24.44
CA GLN A 221 -10.80 -28.26 24.02
C GLN A 221 -10.80 -27.33 22.80
N LYS A 222 -11.69 -27.57 21.82
CA LYS A 222 -11.83 -26.67 20.67
C LYS A 222 -12.34 -25.30 21.08
N GLU A 223 -13.41 -25.21 21.86
CA GLU A 223 -13.96 -23.94 22.33
C GLU A 223 -12.94 -23.15 23.17
N ILE A 224 -12.22 -23.82 24.08
CA ILE A 224 -11.15 -23.20 24.86
C ILE A 224 -10.04 -22.70 23.94
N SER A 225 -9.60 -23.51 22.98
CA SER A 225 -8.53 -23.13 22.04
C SER A 225 -8.96 -21.97 21.14
N GLU A 226 -10.21 -21.97 20.67
CA GLU A 226 -10.77 -20.91 19.83
C GLU A 226 -10.92 -19.61 20.61
N LYS A 227 -11.48 -19.64 21.84
CA LYS A 227 -11.57 -18.46 22.71
C LYS A 227 -10.20 -17.93 23.07
N PHE A 228 -9.28 -18.81 23.48
CA PHE A 228 -7.91 -18.45 23.81
C PHE A 228 -7.18 -17.80 22.63
N ASN A 229 -7.21 -18.44 21.46
CA ASN A 229 -6.56 -17.90 20.25
C ASN A 229 -7.20 -16.60 19.80
N LYS A 230 -8.53 -16.44 19.93
CA LYS A 230 -9.23 -15.20 19.62
C LYS A 230 -8.77 -14.07 20.54
N THR A 231 -8.74 -14.30 21.85
CA THR A 231 -8.27 -13.31 22.84
C THR A 231 -6.79 -13.01 22.68
N LEU A 232 -5.96 -14.02 22.41
CA LEU A 232 -4.52 -13.87 22.16
C LEU A 232 -4.28 -13.01 20.92
N ASN A 233 -4.93 -13.33 19.80
CA ASN A 233 -4.78 -12.58 18.56
C ASN A 233 -5.28 -11.14 18.69
N GLN A 234 -6.36 -10.94 19.45
CA GLN A 234 -6.87 -9.59 19.73
C GLN A 234 -5.82 -8.78 20.50
N LYS A 235 -5.33 -9.28 21.64
CA LYS A 235 -4.29 -8.59 22.42
C LYS A 235 -3.01 -8.36 21.62
N PHE A 236 -2.58 -9.35 20.86
CA PHE A 236 -1.41 -9.24 19.99
C PHE A 236 -1.60 -8.16 18.91
N SER A 237 -2.79 -8.05 18.33
CA SER A 237 -3.10 -7.03 17.32
C SER A 237 -3.14 -5.62 17.93
N GLU A 238 -3.67 -5.48 19.14
CA GLU A 238 -3.71 -4.24 19.91
C GLU A 238 -2.29 -3.79 20.28
N GLU A 239 -1.46 -4.68 20.83
CA GLU A 239 -0.05 -4.40 21.14
C GLU A 239 0.75 -4.07 19.88
N LYS A 240 0.59 -4.83 18.80
CA LYS A 240 1.24 -4.54 17.52
C LYS A 240 0.85 -3.17 16.98
N ALA A 241 -0.42 -2.77 17.12
CA ALA A 241 -0.89 -1.45 16.73
C ALA A 241 -0.28 -0.35 17.62
N ALA A 242 -0.21 -0.56 18.93
CA ALA A 242 0.42 0.37 19.87
C ALA A 242 1.92 0.56 19.58
N ILE A 243 2.66 -0.54 19.38
CA ILE A 243 4.07 -0.52 18.99
C ILE A 243 4.25 0.20 17.66
N SER A 244 3.42 -0.10 16.65
CA SER A 244 3.48 0.56 15.35
C SER A 244 3.23 2.08 15.45
N LYS A 245 2.26 2.51 16.26
CA LYS A 245 2.00 3.94 16.53
C LYS A 245 3.20 4.60 17.19
N SER A 246 3.72 4.02 18.28
CA SER A 246 4.89 4.57 18.98
C SER A 246 6.14 4.64 18.10
N TYR A 247 6.37 3.64 17.24
CA TYR A 247 7.48 3.61 16.31
C TYR A 247 7.33 4.67 15.23
N LYS A 248 6.13 4.83 14.65
CA LYS A 248 5.83 5.89 13.67
C LYS A 248 6.03 7.28 14.27
N GLU A 249 5.62 7.51 15.51
CA GLU A 249 5.86 8.79 16.20
C GLU A 249 7.35 9.06 16.44
N LYS A 250 8.12 8.05 16.89
CA LYS A 250 9.58 8.17 17.02
C LYS A 250 10.24 8.48 15.68
N LEU A 251 9.80 7.81 14.60
CA LEU A 251 10.32 8.04 13.26
C LEU A 251 9.97 9.45 12.74
N ARG A 252 8.74 9.92 12.98
CA ARG A 252 8.32 11.30 12.66
C ARG A 252 9.19 12.32 13.39
N LYS A 253 9.32 12.19 14.71
CA LYS A 253 10.18 13.07 15.54
C LYS A 253 11.63 13.09 15.04
N HIS A 254 12.18 11.92 14.68
CA HIS A 254 13.53 11.84 14.12
C HIS A 254 13.62 12.57 12.76
N SER A 255 12.68 12.31 11.85
CA SER A 255 12.67 12.95 10.53
C SER A 255 12.46 14.47 10.61
N GLU A 256 11.62 14.94 11.53
CA GLU A 256 11.42 16.37 11.79
C GLU A 256 12.67 17.01 12.38
N ALA A 257 13.36 16.32 13.30
CA ALA A 257 14.63 16.79 13.85
C ALA A 257 15.73 16.87 12.78
N GLU A 258 15.85 15.87 11.89
CA GLU A 258 16.79 15.91 10.77
C GLU A 258 16.46 17.03 9.77
N LEU A 259 15.19 17.18 9.39
CA LEU A 259 14.75 18.27 8.52
C LEU A 259 15.02 19.64 9.17
N ARG A 260 14.82 19.76 10.48
CA ARG A 260 15.14 20.99 11.22
C ARG A 260 16.64 21.28 11.19
N LYS A 261 17.50 20.27 11.40
CA LYS A 261 18.95 20.40 11.27
C LYS A 261 19.36 20.82 9.86
N GLN A 262 18.80 20.20 8.83
CA GLN A 262 19.08 20.56 7.44
C GLN A 262 18.65 22.00 7.12
N ARG A 263 17.45 22.42 7.57
CA ARG A 263 16.99 23.81 7.43
C ARG A 263 17.89 24.80 8.16
N GLN A 264 18.34 24.46 9.37
CA GLN A 264 19.27 25.29 10.15
C GLN A 264 20.61 25.43 9.41
N ASN A 265 21.15 24.33 8.89
CA ASN A 265 22.41 24.33 8.13
C ASN A 265 22.29 25.14 6.84
N LEU A 266 21.20 24.98 6.09
CA LEU A 266 20.92 25.79 4.90
C LEU A 266 20.78 27.27 5.25
N LYS A 267 20.06 27.60 6.34
CA LYS A 267 19.92 28.97 6.82
C LYS A 267 21.29 29.57 7.15
N ASN A 268 22.12 28.83 7.89
CA ASN A 268 23.47 29.27 8.26
C ASN A 268 24.36 29.47 7.02
N SER A 269 24.34 28.52 6.08
CA SER A 269 25.04 28.62 4.80
C SER A 269 24.61 29.86 4.04
N LEU A 270 23.30 30.05 3.85
CA LEU A 270 22.74 31.20 3.15
C LEU A 270 23.09 32.52 3.83
N THR A 271 23.01 32.59 5.16
CA THR A 271 23.42 33.80 5.90
C THR A 271 24.91 34.08 5.76
N SER A 272 25.76 33.05 5.72
CA SER A 272 27.20 33.21 5.49
C SER A 272 27.49 33.69 4.07
N GLU A 273 26.80 33.16 3.07
CA GLU A 273 26.89 33.61 1.68
C GLU A 273 26.44 35.06 1.52
N PHE A 274 25.32 35.45 2.13
CA PHE A 274 24.84 36.82 2.12
C PHE A 274 25.82 37.77 2.82
N ARG A 275 26.38 37.37 3.97
CA ARG A 275 27.39 38.16 4.67
C ARG A 275 28.65 38.36 3.84
N ASN A 276 29.09 37.30 3.15
CA ASN A 276 30.24 37.37 2.24
C ASN A 276 29.96 38.25 1.02
N LYS A 277 28.76 38.14 0.42
CA LYS A 277 28.33 39.00 -0.68
C LYS A 277 28.24 40.46 -0.26
N LEU A 278 27.62 40.74 0.89
CA LEU A 278 27.56 42.10 1.47
C LEU A 278 28.96 42.66 1.70
N SER A 279 29.88 41.90 2.31
CA SER A 279 31.27 42.33 2.49
C SER A 279 31.98 42.59 1.15
N SER A 280 31.73 41.77 0.13
CA SER A 280 32.31 41.97 -1.21
C SER A 280 31.76 43.23 -1.89
N LEU A 281 30.45 43.49 -1.76
CA LEU A 281 29.79 44.69 -2.27
C LEU A 281 30.26 45.93 -1.53
N GLU A 282 30.35 45.90 -0.20
CA GLU A 282 30.91 46.99 0.61
C GLU A 282 32.35 47.32 0.19
N LYS A 283 33.18 46.30 -0.07
CA LYS A 283 34.55 46.50 -0.60
C LYS A 283 34.54 47.12 -2.00
N GLN A 284 33.61 46.71 -2.88
CA GLN A 284 33.45 47.29 -4.21
C GLN A 284 33.00 48.76 -4.11
N PHE A 285 31.98 49.06 -3.32
CA PHE A 285 31.51 50.42 -3.06
C PHE A 285 32.60 51.30 -2.46
N LYS A 286 33.39 50.78 -1.51
CA LYS A 286 34.51 51.52 -0.93
C LYS A 286 35.55 51.87 -2.01
N ARG A 287 35.95 50.90 -2.84
CA ARG A 287 36.88 51.14 -3.97
C ARG A 287 36.32 52.14 -4.98
N GLU A 288 35.03 52.07 -5.28
CA GLU A 288 34.39 52.98 -6.23
C GLU A 288 34.26 54.40 -5.65
N LYS A 289 33.95 54.52 -4.36
CA LYS A 289 33.98 55.77 -3.62
C LYS A 289 35.38 56.38 -3.61
N ASP A 290 36.42 55.59 -3.31
CA ASP A 290 37.81 56.06 -3.34
C ASP A 290 38.23 56.49 -4.76
N ARG A 291 37.77 55.79 -5.80
CA ARG A 291 37.96 56.17 -7.21
C ARG A 291 37.27 57.50 -7.54
N LEU A 292 36.02 57.69 -7.12
CA LEU A 292 35.28 58.94 -7.30
C LEU A 292 35.93 60.10 -6.53
N GLU A 293 36.36 59.88 -5.30
CA GLU A 293 37.08 60.88 -4.51
C GLU A 293 38.40 61.28 -5.17
N SER A 294 39.19 60.31 -5.65
CA SER A 294 40.44 60.61 -6.38
C SER A 294 40.19 61.33 -7.72
N TYR A 295 39.13 60.96 -8.45
CA TYR A 295 38.71 61.66 -9.66
C TYR A 295 38.28 63.11 -9.36
N ASN A 296 37.44 63.30 -8.34
CA ASN A 296 36.99 64.63 -7.92
C ASN A 296 38.14 65.48 -7.39
N LYS A 297 39.11 64.88 -6.69
CA LYS A 297 40.33 65.57 -6.26
C LYS A 297 41.13 66.08 -7.47
N LYS A 298 41.34 65.23 -8.48
CA LYS A 298 42.00 65.64 -9.74
C LYS A 298 41.22 66.74 -10.46
N GLN A 299 39.89 66.67 -10.49
CA GLN A 299 39.06 67.71 -11.10
C GLN A 299 39.15 69.03 -10.32
N ARG A 300 39.18 68.98 -8.99
CA ARG A 300 39.39 70.17 -8.15
C ARG A 300 40.77 70.78 -8.36
N GLU A 301 41.81 69.96 -8.49
CA GLU A 301 43.17 70.42 -8.80
C GLU A 301 43.22 71.11 -10.17
N LYS A 302 42.63 70.50 -11.20
CA LYS A 302 42.50 71.13 -12.53
C LYS A 302 41.74 72.46 -12.49
N LEU A 303 40.62 72.51 -11.76
CA LEU A 303 39.86 73.75 -11.57
C LEU A 303 40.66 74.80 -10.80
N LEU A 304 41.49 74.39 -9.84
CA LEU A 304 42.37 75.29 -9.09
C LEU A 304 43.45 75.87 -10.01
N GLU A 305 44.02 75.03 -10.87
CA GLU A 305 45.01 75.40 -11.86
C GLU A 305 44.41 76.36 -12.91
N GLU A 306 43.22 76.05 -13.44
CA GLU A 306 42.44 76.95 -14.31
C GLU A 306 42.13 78.27 -13.63
N LYS A 307 41.70 78.27 -12.35
CA LYS A 307 41.50 79.50 -11.59
C LYS A 307 42.77 80.31 -11.46
N SER A 308 43.91 79.66 -11.19
CA SER A 308 45.20 80.36 -11.11
C SER A 308 45.62 80.99 -12.44
N ILE A 309 45.33 80.32 -13.56
CA ILE A 309 45.53 80.86 -14.91
C ILE A 309 44.59 82.05 -15.15
N LEU A 310 43.32 81.93 -14.75
CA LEU A 310 42.31 82.97 -14.89
C LEU A 310 42.64 84.20 -14.03
N ASP A 311 43.16 84.02 -12.83
CA ASP A 311 43.60 85.11 -11.95
C ASP A 311 44.86 85.80 -12.49
N ARG A 312 45.80 85.05 -13.08
CA ARG A 312 46.93 85.62 -13.86
C ARG A 312 46.44 86.40 -15.08
N ALA A 313 45.44 85.90 -15.80
CA ALA A 313 44.85 86.59 -16.94
C ALA A 313 44.11 87.87 -16.52
N LYS A 314 43.34 87.82 -15.41
CA LYS A 314 42.67 88.99 -14.82
C LYS A 314 43.67 90.06 -14.41
N THR A 315 44.70 89.69 -13.65
CA THR A 315 45.75 90.65 -13.23
C THR A 315 46.50 91.23 -14.41
N PHE A 316 46.73 90.47 -15.49
CA PHE A 316 47.30 90.98 -16.73
C PHE A 316 46.37 91.96 -17.46
N LEU A 317 45.08 91.62 -17.59
CA LEU A 317 44.07 92.49 -18.19
C LEU A 317 43.87 93.78 -17.39
N GLU A 318 43.91 93.70 -16.07
CA GLU A 318 43.76 94.84 -15.17
C GLU A 318 44.95 95.79 -15.27
N LYS A 319 46.18 95.26 -15.33
CA LYS A 319 47.39 96.06 -15.64
C LYS A 319 47.31 96.71 -17.03
N ARG A 320 46.76 96.02 -18.03
CA ARG A 320 46.57 96.56 -19.38
C ARG A 320 45.51 97.66 -19.40
N LYS A 321 44.42 97.48 -18.65
CA LYS A 321 43.35 98.46 -18.48
C LYS A 321 43.86 99.72 -17.79
N GLN A 322 44.62 99.58 -16.69
CA GLN A 322 45.28 100.70 -16.01
C GLN A 322 46.21 101.46 -16.95
N LYS A 323 47.07 100.77 -17.72
CA LYS A 323 47.91 101.43 -18.75
C LYS A 323 47.10 102.16 -19.82
N GLN A 324 45.92 101.65 -20.18
CA GLN A 324 45.04 102.32 -21.14
C GLN A 324 44.35 103.54 -20.52
N GLU A 325 43.88 103.44 -19.28
CA GLU A 325 43.31 104.53 -18.50
C GLU A 325 44.33 105.66 -18.29
N GLU A 326 45.56 105.32 -17.91
CA GLU A 326 46.66 106.27 -17.74
C GLU A 326 47.04 106.96 -19.07
N ASN A 327 47.05 106.22 -20.18
CA ASN A 327 47.23 106.80 -21.51
C ASN A 327 46.06 107.70 -21.94
N LEU A 328 44.83 107.39 -21.54
CA LEU A 328 43.65 108.21 -21.81
C LEU A 328 43.63 109.46 -20.94
N GLN A 329 43.99 109.36 -19.67
CA GLN A 329 44.18 110.51 -18.76
C GLN A 329 45.26 111.45 -19.28
N ASN A 330 46.42 110.93 -19.69
CA ASN A 330 47.49 111.74 -20.27
C ASN A 330 47.06 112.41 -21.60
N LYS A 331 46.18 111.78 -22.38
CA LYS A 331 45.59 112.40 -23.59
C LYS A 331 44.52 113.44 -23.25
N LEU A 332 43.73 113.21 -22.21
CA LEU A 332 42.73 114.14 -21.69
C LEU A 332 43.41 115.38 -21.10
N GLU A 333 44.43 115.24 -20.25
CA GLU A 333 45.19 116.37 -19.70
C GLU A 333 45.83 117.22 -20.79
N LYS A 334 46.38 116.61 -21.84
CA LYS A 334 46.93 117.35 -23.00
C LYS A 334 45.83 118.10 -23.78
N LYS A 335 44.64 117.49 -23.91
CA LYS A 335 43.47 118.15 -24.52
C LYS A 335 42.89 119.25 -23.62
N GLU A 336 42.88 119.07 -22.32
CA GLU A 336 42.41 120.07 -21.36
C GLU A 336 43.37 121.26 -21.29
N LYS A 337 44.69 121.05 -21.31
CA LYS A 337 45.66 122.14 -21.44
C LYS A 337 45.46 122.94 -22.72
N THR A 338 45.32 122.25 -23.86
CA THR A 338 45.09 122.93 -25.15
C THR A 338 43.72 123.59 -25.27
N LEU A 339 42.70 123.12 -24.54
CA LEU A 339 41.38 123.77 -24.45
C LEU A 339 41.39 124.96 -23.50
N LYS A 340 42.06 124.87 -22.34
CA LYS A 340 42.26 125.99 -21.41
C LYS A 340 43.03 127.14 -22.07
N ASP A 341 44.10 126.84 -22.80
CA ASP A 341 44.88 127.85 -23.53
C ASP A 341 44.09 128.50 -24.69
N LYS A 342 43.06 127.82 -25.21
CA LYS A 342 42.15 128.38 -26.24
C LYS A 342 41.02 129.20 -25.61
N LEU A 343 40.42 128.71 -24.53
CA LEU A 343 39.41 129.43 -23.75
C LEU A 343 39.95 130.73 -23.16
N GLU A 344 41.17 130.72 -22.62
CA GLU A 344 41.78 131.92 -22.04
C GLU A 344 42.13 132.98 -23.10
N LYS A 345 42.35 132.56 -24.35
CA LYS A 345 42.52 133.46 -25.50
C LYS A 345 41.18 134.00 -26.01
N GLU A 346 40.12 133.21 -26.01
CA GLU A 346 38.78 133.65 -26.39
C GLU A 346 38.14 134.55 -25.32
N GLU A 347 38.35 134.27 -24.02
CA GLU A 347 37.86 135.11 -22.92
C GLU A 347 38.53 136.50 -22.91
N LYS A 348 39.83 136.58 -23.21
CA LYS A 348 40.51 137.88 -23.41
C LYS A 348 39.96 138.64 -24.62
N GLN A 349 39.62 137.94 -25.71
CA GLN A 349 39.02 138.56 -26.91
C GLN A 349 37.56 138.98 -26.71
N LEU A 350 36.79 138.30 -25.85
CA LEU A 350 35.40 138.64 -25.51
C LEU A 350 35.31 139.77 -24.48
N SER A 351 36.21 139.80 -23.47
CA SER A 351 36.35 140.91 -22.51
C SER A 351 36.58 142.26 -23.21
N ASP A 352 37.42 142.28 -24.23
CA ASP A 352 37.79 143.52 -24.93
C ASP A 352 36.74 143.96 -25.97
N ARG A 353 35.86 143.04 -26.40
CA ARG A 353 34.71 143.34 -27.27
C ARG A 353 33.50 143.84 -26.46
N LEU A 354 33.22 143.25 -25.29
CA LEU A 354 32.14 143.67 -24.40
C LEU A 354 32.34 145.09 -23.85
N LYS A 355 33.57 145.48 -23.51
CA LYS A 355 33.89 146.86 -23.07
C LYS A 355 33.73 147.92 -24.18
N LYS A 356 33.77 147.52 -25.46
CA LYS A 356 33.56 148.42 -26.62
C LYS A 356 32.10 148.49 -27.08
N GLU A 357 31.28 147.48 -26.79
CA GLU A 357 29.85 147.47 -27.11
C GLU A 357 28.99 148.09 -26.01
N GLU A 358 29.33 147.92 -24.72
CA GLU A 358 28.59 148.54 -23.60
C GLU A 358 28.67 150.08 -23.58
N ALA A 359 29.73 150.67 -24.14
CA ALA A 359 29.86 152.12 -24.31
C ALA A 359 29.03 152.67 -25.49
N ASN A 360 28.80 151.87 -26.53
CA ASN A 360 28.06 152.27 -27.74
C ASN A 360 26.54 152.03 -27.66
N LEU A 361 26.06 151.20 -26.72
CA LEU A 361 24.65 150.86 -26.55
C LEU A 361 23.88 151.79 -25.59
N LYS A 362 24.56 152.59 -24.77
CA LYS A 362 23.90 153.57 -23.87
C LYS A 362 23.46 154.88 -24.56
N GLU A 363 23.89 155.13 -25.81
CA GLU A 363 23.55 156.37 -26.54
C GLU A 363 22.52 156.18 -27.68
N LYS A 364 22.33 154.94 -28.16
CA LYS A 364 21.41 154.64 -29.29
C LYS A 364 19.96 154.37 -28.88
N VAL A 365 19.69 154.10 -27.60
CA VAL A 365 18.34 153.76 -27.10
C VAL A 365 17.41 154.98 -26.99
N ARG A 366 17.89 156.22 -27.17
CA ARG A 366 17.04 157.44 -27.16
C ARG A 366 16.56 157.92 -28.53
N LYS A 367 16.93 157.28 -29.65
CA LYS A 367 16.58 157.75 -31.02
C LYS A 367 15.83 156.73 -31.90
N GLU A 368 15.50 155.54 -31.39
CA GLU A 368 14.79 154.50 -32.14
C GLU A 368 13.25 154.61 -32.10
N GLU A 369 12.68 155.54 -31.32
CA GLU A 369 11.22 155.73 -31.23
C GLU A 369 10.59 156.56 -32.38
N GLU A 370 11.39 157.22 -33.23
CA GLU A 370 10.87 158.00 -34.37
C GLU A 370 10.95 157.28 -35.74
N LEU A 371 11.68 156.16 -35.84
CA LEU A 371 11.93 155.47 -37.13
C LEU A 371 10.95 154.33 -37.46
N LYS A 372 10.07 153.93 -36.52
CA LYS A 372 9.01 152.93 -36.78
C LYS A 372 7.87 153.43 -37.68
N LYS A 373 7.83 154.73 -38.03
CA LYS A 373 6.82 155.33 -38.94
C LYS A 373 7.25 155.37 -40.43
N LYS A 374 8.44 154.90 -40.81
CA LYS A 374 8.92 154.91 -42.22
C LYS A 374 9.16 153.54 -42.86
N LEU A 375 9.01 152.43 -42.14
CA LEU A 375 9.11 151.08 -42.70
C LEU A 375 7.81 150.56 -43.33
N GLU A 376 6.88 151.49 -43.59
CA GLU A 376 5.65 151.29 -44.37
C GLU A 376 5.87 151.49 -45.89
N ARG A 377 7.11 151.71 -46.34
CA ARG A 377 7.49 151.76 -47.76
C ARG A 377 8.01 150.43 -48.33
N ALA A 378 8.19 149.38 -47.52
CA ALA A 378 8.52 148.02 -48.00
C ALA A 378 7.26 147.14 -48.21
N ARG A 379 6.11 147.79 -48.47
CA ARG A 379 4.80 147.18 -48.70
C ARG A 379 4.50 146.83 -50.17
N ILE A 380 5.44 146.95 -51.12
CA ILE A 380 5.07 146.92 -52.57
C ILE A 380 5.65 145.76 -53.39
N ILE A 381 6.74 145.09 -53.01
CA ILE A 381 7.37 144.08 -53.91
C ILE A 381 6.87 142.63 -53.71
N GLY A 382 6.29 142.27 -52.56
CA GLY A 382 5.82 140.89 -52.31
C GLY A 382 4.39 140.55 -52.73
N LYS A 383 3.59 141.57 -53.11
CA LYS A 383 2.13 141.43 -53.34
C LYS A 383 1.71 141.16 -54.79
N GLN A 384 2.63 140.96 -55.74
CA GLN A 384 2.28 140.76 -57.16
C GLN A 384 2.61 139.37 -57.76
N LEU A 385 3.16 138.42 -56.98
CA LEU A 385 3.64 137.14 -57.53
C LEU A 385 2.89 135.87 -57.13
N LEU A 386 1.83 135.93 -56.29
CA LEU A 386 1.10 134.71 -55.91
C LEU A 386 -0.44 134.81 -55.90
N GLN A 387 -0.99 135.68 -56.76
CA GLN A 387 -2.41 135.66 -57.17
C GLN A 387 -2.66 134.99 -58.53
N LYS A 388 -1.65 134.33 -59.15
CA LYS A 388 -1.81 133.63 -60.45
C LYS A 388 -1.43 132.14 -60.46
N GLN A 389 -0.97 131.56 -59.34
CA GLN A 389 -0.61 130.13 -59.28
C GLN A 389 -1.64 129.22 -58.60
N ASN A 390 -2.55 129.76 -57.78
CA ASN A 390 -3.44 128.93 -56.94
C ASN A 390 -4.66 128.32 -57.67
N GLU A 391 -4.88 128.64 -58.95
CA GLU A 391 -5.91 127.96 -59.77
C GLU A 391 -5.34 126.81 -60.62
N LYS A 392 -4.02 126.68 -60.77
CA LYS A 392 -3.37 125.52 -61.43
C LYS A 392 -3.08 124.37 -60.47
N VAL A 393 -3.13 124.60 -59.15
CA VAL A 393 -2.86 123.57 -58.12
C VAL A 393 -4.09 122.70 -57.87
N LYS A 394 -5.31 123.23 -58.03
CA LYS A 394 -6.54 122.48 -57.77
C LYS A 394 -6.83 121.37 -58.80
N LYS A 395 -6.28 121.47 -60.02
CA LYS A 395 -6.35 120.43 -61.07
C LYS A 395 -5.17 119.46 -61.09
N LYS A 396 -4.18 119.63 -60.20
CA LYS A 396 -3.05 118.70 -60.01
C LYS A 396 -3.25 117.72 -58.84
N LEU A 397 -4.11 118.04 -57.86
CA LEU A 397 -4.43 117.15 -56.75
C LEU A 397 -5.17 115.87 -57.20
N GLU A 398 -6.06 115.96 -58.20
CA GLU A 398 -6.77 114.79 -58.75
C GLU A 398 -5.85 113.82 -59.54
N LYS A 399 -4.65 114.26 -59.97
CA LYS A 399 -3.67 113.40 -60.66
C LYS A 399 -2.67 112.71 -59.73
N GLU A 400 -2.55 113.13 -58.47
CA GLU A 400 -1.72 112.43 -57.48
C GLU A 400 -2.49 111.36 -56.71
N GLU A 401 -3.81 111.51 -56.51
CA GLU A 401 -4.63 110.46 -55.88
C GLU A 401 -4.64 109.15 -56.70
N LEU A 402 -4.57 109.24 -58.03
CA LEU A 402 -4.41 108.08 -58.93
C LEU A 402 -3.00 107.48 -58.95
N LYS A 403 -1.96 108.19 -58.48
CA LYS A 403 -0.59 107.64 -58.35
C LYS A 403 -0.38 106.96 -57.00
N VAL A 404 -0.98 107.48 -55.93
CA VAL A 404 -0.93 106.89 -54.59
C VAL A 404 -1.65 105.53 -54.54
N GLN A 405 -2.73 105.34 -55.33
CA GLN A 405 -3.35 104.02 -55.49
C GLN A 405 -2.45 103.00 -56.23
N GLY A 406 -1.64 103.42 -57.21
CA GLY A 406 -0.74 102.54 -57.95
C GLY A 406 0.53 102.12 -57.19
N GLU A 407 1.03 102.95 -56.27
CA GLU A 407 2.18 102.61 -55.41
C GLU A 407 1.78 101.70 -54.24
N LEU A 408 0.56 101.86 -53.70
CA LEU A 408 0.01 100.96 -52.68
C LEU A 408 -0.19 99.53 -53.21
N GLU A 409 -0.52 99.37 -54.50
CA GLU A 409 -0.71 98.08 -55.15
C GLU A 409 0.63 97.37 -55.47
N ARG A 410 1.69 98.14 -55.77
CA ARG A 410 3.06 97.61 -55.96
C ARG A 410 3.69 97.16 -54.65
N GLN A 411 3.44 97.86 -53.54
CA GLN A 411 3.85 97.40 -52.20
C GLN A 411 3.13 96.11 -51.78
N ARG A 412 1.84 95.96 -52.08
CA ARG A 412 1.09 94.72 -51.84
C ARG A 412 1.61 93.54 -52.67
N GLN A 413 2.07 93.76 -53.90
CA GLN A 413 2.69 92.73 -54.73
C GLN A 413 4.10 92.33 -54.27
N MET A 414 4.89 93.26 -53.74
CA MET A 414 6.20 92.96 -53.15
C MET A 414 6.08 92.12 -51.87
N GLN A 415 5.17 92.50 -50.96
CA GLN A 415 4.91 91.74 -49.72
C GLN A 415 4.35 90.35 -50.01
N LYS A 416 3.55 90.18 -51.08
CA LYS A 416 3.03 88.87 -51.50
C LYS A 416 4.14 87.95 -52.03
N LYS A 417 5.15 88.49 -52.72
CA LYS A 417 6.33 87.74 -53.19
C LYS A 417 7.29 87.38 -52.04
N GLU A 418 7.43 88.25 -51.03
CA GLU A 418 8.22 87.94 -49.82
C GLU A 418 7.56 86.82 -48.99
N LEU A 419 6.25 86.88 -48.78
CA LEU A 419 5.49 85.82 -48.10
C LEU A 419 5.51 84.48 -48.86
N GLU A 420 5.52 84.49 -50.20
CA GLU A 420 5.70 83.27 -51.00
C GLU A 420 7.13 82.71 -50.92
N GLY A 421 8.14 83.59 -50.80
CA GLY A 421 9.53 83.20 -50.57
C GLY A 421 9.74 82.55 -49.21
N GLU A 422 9.12 83.08 -48.15
CA GLU A 422 9.15 82.50 -46.81
C GLU A 422 8.41 81.17 -46.73
N ARG A 423 7.23 81.06 -47.34
CA ARG A 423 6.50 79.78 -47.45
C ARG A 423 7.30 78.69 -48.18
N ARG A 424 8.09 79.04 -49.20
CA ARG A 424 8.98 78.09 -49.89
C ARG A 424 10.15 77.65 -49.00
N LYS A 425 10.71 78.53 -48.19
CA LYS A 425 11.78 78.19 -47.22
C LYS A 425 11.24 77.30 -46.10
N GLU A 426 10.07 77.60 -45.56
CA GLU A 426 9.39 76.75 -44.56
C GLU A 426 9.05 75.37 -45.13
N GLN A 427 8.55 75.28 -46.37
CA GLN A 427 8.27 73.99 -47.01
C GLN A 427 9.55 73.16 -47.25
N GLN A 428 10.67 73.80 -47.58
CA GLN A 428 11.96 73.11 -47.70
C GLN A 428 12.52 72.65 -46.34
N GLU A 429 12.36 73.43 -45.27
CA GLU A 429 12.73 72.98 -43.92
C GLU A 429 11.84 71.85 -43.43
N LEU A 430 10.53 71.90 -43.70
CA LEU A 430 9.60 70.84 -43.34
C LEU A 430 9.93 69.53 -44.08
N ALA A 431 10.35 69.61 -45.34
CA ALA A 431 10.82 68.46 -46.12
C ALA A 431 12.10 67.85 -45.52
N ARG A 432 13.09 68.68 -45.16
CA ARG A 432 14.33 68.23 -44.50
C ARG A 432 14.07 67.59 -43.12
N GLN A 433 13.09 68.10 -42.38
CA GLN A 433 12.68 67.49 -41.10
C GLN A 433 11.99 66.14 -41.31
N LYS A 434 11.12 66.01 -42.32
CA LYS A 434 10.48 64.73 -42.67
C LYS A 434 11.51 63.67 -43.08
N GLU A 435 12.52 64.06 -43.86
CA GLU A 435 13.60 63.15 -44.28
C GLU A 435 14.44 62.66 -43.08
N LYS A 436 14.73 63.53 -42.11
CA LYS A 436 15.39 63.13 -40.85
C LYS A 436 14.53 62.17 -40.03
N VAL A 437 13.21 62.38 -39.97
CA VAL A 437 12.28 61.50 -39.26
C VAL A 437 12.17 60.13 -39.96
N GLU A 438 12.20 60.08 -41.30
CA GLU A 438 12.24 58.82 -42.04
C GLU A 438 13.54 58.05 -41.85
N ALA A 439 14.68 58.74 -41.83
CA ALA A 439 15.97 58.12 -41.51
C ALA A 439 15.97 57.50 -40.11
N GLN A 440 15.44 58.22 -39.11
CA GLN A 440 15.28 57.71 -37.75
C GLN A 440 14.30 56.52 -37.67
N ARG A 441 13.22 56.51 -38.47
CA ARG A 441 12.32 55.35 -38.59
C ARG A 441 13.04 54.13 -39.17
N GLY A 442 13.90 54.31 -40.17
CA GLY A 442 14.72 53.25 -40.74
C GLY A 442 15.67 52.63 -39.72
N GLU A 443 16.32 53.44 -38.89
CA GLU A 443 17.19 52.96 -37.80
C GLU A 443 16.39 52.23 -36.71
N LEU A 444 15.25 52.77 -36.29
CA LEU A 444 14.34 52.10 -35.35
C LEU A 444 13.85 50.74 -35.88
N GLN A 445 13.64 50.61 -37.19
CA GLN A 445 13.26 49.34 -37.81
C GLN A 445 14.40 48.32 -37.79
N LYS A 446 15.66 48.76 -38.00
CA LYS A 446 16.85 47.91 -37.85
C LYS A 446 17.03 47.44 -36.40
N ILE A 447 16.85 48.33 -35.42
CA ILE A 447 16.89 48.00 -34.00
C ILE A 447 15.80 46.98 -33.66
N ARG A 448 14.55 47.18 -34.11
CA ARG A 448 13.44 46.23 -33.89
C ARG A 448 13.76 44.83 -34.45
N LYS A 449 14.34 44.73 -35.65
CA LYS A 449 14.74 43.44 -36.24
C LYS A 449 15.85 42.77 -35.42
N SER A 450 16.86 43.51 -34.97
CA SER A 450 17.94 42.96 -34.12
C SER A 450 17.44 42.46 -32.76
N LEU A 451 16.47 43.17 -32.17
CA LEU A 451 15.88 42.84 -30.86
C LEU A 451 14.92 41.66 -30.96
N ALA A 452 14.22 41.50 -32.08
CA ALA A 452 13.43 40.30 -32.38
C ALA A 452 14.32 39.06 -32.51
N PHE A 453 15.45 39.17 -33.24
CA PHE A 453 16.42 38.08 -33.38
C PHE A 453 17.06 37.68 -32.04
N GLN A 454 17.38 38.65 -31.17
CA GLN A 454 17.88 38.37 -29.81
C GLN A 454 16.84 37.63 -28.96
N LYS A 455 15.57 38.05 -28.98
CA LYS A 455 14.48 37.36 -28.27
C LYS A 455 14.27 35.93 -28.76
N GLU A 456 14.43 35.69 -30.05
CA GLU A 456 14.32 34.36 -30.65
C GLU A 456 15.50 33.46 -30.24
N LYS A 457 16.72 34.01 -30.24
CA LYS A 457 17.92 33.33 -29.74
C LYS A 457 17.81 32.95 -28.25
N GLU A 458 17.23 33.83 -27.42
CA GLU A 458 16.96 33.54 -26.00
C GLU A 458 15.89 32.46 -25.81
N LYS A 459 14.83 32.45 -26.62
CA LYS A 459 13.82 31.38 -26.60
C LYS A 459 14.43 30.02 -26.92
N ILE A 460 15.28 29.95 -27.96
CA ILE A 460 15.99 28.72 -28.33
C ILE A 460 16.92 28.27 -27.19
N LYS A 461 17.66 29.21 -26.57
CA LYS A 461 18.53 28.90 -25.42
C LYS A 461 17.74 28.36 -24.23
N MET A 462 16.59 28.96 -23.91
CA MET A 462 15.69 28.46 -22.86
C MET A 462 15.11 27.07 -23.18
N GLN A 463 14.76 26.79 -24.44
CA GLN A 463 14.29 25.47 -24.84
C GLN A 463 15.39 24.41 -24.67
N TYR A 464 16.62 24.74 -25.07
CA TYR A 464 17.77 23.85 -24.91
C TYR A 464 18.10 23.57 -23.44
N GLU A 465 18.01 24.59 -22.58
CA GLU A 465 18.17 24.42 -21.12
C GLU A 465 17.07 23.54 -20.52
N LYS A 466 15.81 23.74 -20.92
CA LYS A 466 14.68 22.89 -20.50
C LYS A 466 14.89 21.44 -20.90
N GLU A 467 15.33 21.17 -22.13
CA GLU A 467 15.62 19.80 -22.60
C GLU A 467 16.76 19.15 -21.82
N ARG A 468 17.82 19.92 -21.52
CA ARG A 468 18.95 19.44 -20.71
C ARG A 468 18.52 19.11 -19.29
N GLU A 469 17.65 19.92 -18.67
CA GLU A 469 17.08 19.59 -17.37
C GLU A 469 16.18 18.35 -17.42
N LEU A 470 15.38 18.21 -18.48
CA LEU A 470 14.51 17.06 -18.69
C LEU A 470 15.32 15.76 -18.83
N GLN A 471 16.47 15.81 -19.50
CA GLN A 471 17.42 14.69 -19.55
C GLN A 471 18.01 14.38 -18.16
N LYS A 472 18.41 15.39 -17.37
CA LYS A 472 18.88 15.18 -15.98
C LYS A 472 17.80 14.58 -15.08
N ILE A 473 16.53 14.95 -15.29
CA ILE A 473 15.41 14.35 -14.56
C ILE A 473 15.21 12.89 -14.97
N LYS A 474 15.32 12.57 -16.26
CA LYS A 474 15.23 11.18 -16.77
C LYS A 474 16.34 10.30 -16.18
N THR A 475 17.59 10.76 -16.12
CA THR A 475 18.69 10.00 -15.54
C THR A 475 18.48 9.77 -14.04
N LYS A 476 18.14 10.82 -13.28
CA LYS A 476 17.83 10.70 -11.84
C LYS A 476 16.63 9.78 -11.58
N LYS A 477 15.61 9.78 -12.43
CA LYS A 477 14.47 8.87 -12.32
C LYS A 477 14.90 7.42 -12.50
N GLY A 478 15.79 7.13 -13.46
CA GLY A 478 16.36 5.81 -13.65
C GLY A 478 17.22 5.34 -12.46
N GLU A 479 18.02 6.23 -11.87
CA GLU A 479 18.79 5.94 -10.64
C GLU A 479 17.88 5.65 -9.44
N LEU A 480 16.80 6.43 -9.28
CA LEU A 480 15.80 6.21 -8.24
C LEU A 480 15.12 4.84 -8.39
N GLU A 481 14.85 4.44 -9.63
CA GLU A 481 14.24 3.14 -9.95
C GLU A 481 15.17 1.98 -9.63
N LYS A 482 16.46 2.10 -9.95
CA LYS A 482 17.50 1.15 -9.52
C LYS A 482 17.58 1.05 -8.00
N HIS A 483 17.62 2.18 -7.30
CA HIS A 483 17.63 2.19 -5.83
C HIS A 483 16.38 1.52 -5.23
N LYS A 484 15.19 1.71 -5.82
CA LYS A 484 13.98 1.02 -5.38
C LYS A 484 14.11 -0.50 -5.53
N GLN A 485 14.61 -0.97 -6.67
CA GLN A 485 14.83 -2.39 -6.91
C GLN A 485 15.84 -2.98 -5.92
N ASP A 486 16.92 -2.27 -5.61
CA ASP A 486 17.92 -2.73 -4.64
C ASP A 486 17.37 -2.75 -3.21
N LEU A 487 16.55 -1.77 -2.84
CA LEU A 487 15.86 -1.73 -1.55
C LEU A 487 14.88 -2.90 -1.41
N GLU A 488 14.22 -3.28 -2.49
CA GLU A 488 13.31 -4.43 -2.54
C GLU A 488 14.08 -5.76 -2.43
N LYS A 489 15.23 -5.89 -3.12
CA LYS A 489 16.14 -7.03 -2.94
C LYS A 489 16.64 -7.15 -1.50
N MET A 490 17.06 -6.05 -0.88
CA MET A 490 17.50 -6.05 0.53
C MET A 490 16.37 -6.44 1.49
N LYS A 491 15.14 -5.97 1.25
CA LYS A 491 13.97 -6.37 2.06
C LYS A 491 13.71 -7.86 1.96
N ASN A 492 13.78 -8.43 0.76
CA ASN A 492 13.59 -9.86 0.54
C ASN A 492 14.70 -10.68 1.21
N GLN A 493 15.96 -10.25 1.11
CA GLN A 493 17.08 -10.90 1.82
C GLN A 493 16.92 -10.83 3.35
N LEU A 494 16.46 -9.70 3.88
CA LEU A 494 16.15 -9.56 5.31
C LEU A 494 15.01 -10.47 5.76
N ALA A 495 13.98 -10.66 4.92
CA ALA A 495 12.89 -11.57 5.21
C ALA A 495 13.38 -13.02 5.27
N ILE A 496 14.21 -13.44 4.31
CA ILE A 496 14.83 -14.77 4.29
C ILE A 496 15.69 -15.00 5.54
N ARG A 497 16.56 -14.04 5.90
CA ARG A 497 17.40 -14.15 7.11
C ARG A 497 16.57 -14.26 8.39
N LYS A 498 15.48 -13.50 8.51
CA LYS A 498 14.57 -13.60 9.66
C LYS A 498 13.88 -14.96 9.73
N GLU A 499 13.48 -15.51 8.59
CA GLU A 499 12.86 -16.83 8.53
C GLU A 499 13.86 -17.93 8.92
N GLU A 500 15.11 -17.83 8.46
CA GLU A 500 16.20 -18.71 8.88
C GLU A 500 16.48 -18.64 10.39
N GLU A 501 16.52 -17.44 10.97
CA GLU A 501 16.70 -17.27 12.43
C GLU A 501 15.54 -17.85 13.24
N VAL A 502 14.30 -17.64 12.78
CA VAL A 502 13.11 -18.24 13.41
C VAL A 502 13.17 -19.76 13.35
N ASN A 503 13.63 -20.33 12.23
CA ASN A 503 13.77 -21.78 12.09
C ASN A 503 14.88 -22.33 13.01
N LYS A 504 16.04 -21.65 13.09
CA LYS A 504 17.10 -22.01 14.04
C LYS A 504 16.64 -21.97 15.49
N LEU A 505 15.82 -20.97 15.86
CA LEU A 505 15.23 -20.89 17.21
C LEU A 505 14.24 -22.03 17.46
N LYS A 506 13.41 -22.39 16.47
CA LYS A 506 12.51 -23.54 16.58
C LYS A 506 13.29 -24.84 16.76
N GLU A 507 14.36 -25.05 16.00
CA GLU A 507 15.21 -26.23 16.10
C GLU A 507 15.82 -26.33 17.50
N ARG A 508 16.44 -25.26 18.01
CA ARG A 508 16.97 -25.21 19.39
C ARG A 508 15.90 -25.51 20.43
N LEU A 509 14.72 -24.91 20.30
CA LEU A 509 13.61 -25.15 21.24
C LEU A 509 13.13 -26.60 21.19
N THR A 510 13.09 -27.22 20.00
CA THR A 510 12.74 -28.63 19.86
C THR A 510 13.80 -29.55 20.46
N GLU A 511 15.09 -29.24 20.27
CA GLU A 511 16.20 -30.00 20.87
C GLU A 511 16.18 -29.90 22.40
N GLU A 512 15.99 -28.70 22.96
CA GLU A 512 15.83 -28.50 24.40
C GLU A 512 14.63 -29.27 24.95
N PHE A 513 13.48 -29.23 24.25
CA PHE A 513 12.28 -29.96 24.65
C PHE A 513 12.50 -31.48 24.61
N HIS A 514 13.14 -32.00 23.56
CA HIS A 514 13.48 -33.41 23.44
C HIS A 514 14.47 -33.86 24.51
N SER A 515 15.49 -33.05 24.80
CA SER A 515 16.47 -33.31 25.87
C SER A 515 15.79 -33.37 27.25
N ARG A 516 14.89 -32.42 27.54
CA ARG A 516 14.10 -32.42 28.78
C ARG A 516 13.23 -33.67 28.89
N ILE A 517 12.46 -34.00 27.87
CA ILE A 517 11.64 -35.23 27.85
C ILE A 517 12.51 -36.48 28.04
N HIS A 518 13.65 -36.56 27.36
CA HIS A 518 14.55 -37.70 27.49
C HIS A 518 15.07 -37.84 28.93
N SER A 519 15.47 -36.73 29.57
CA SER A 519 15.91 -36.73 30.96
C SER A 519 14.79 -37.14 31.93
N GLU A 520 13.54 -36.75 31.69
CA GLU A 520 12.39 -37.15 32.50
C GLU A 520 12.05 -38.64 32.32
N ILE A 521 12.15 -39.15 31.08
CA ILE A 521 11.96 -40.57 30.79
C ILE A 521 13.02 -41.39 31.52
N LEU A 522 14.30 -41.01 31.47
CA LEU A 522 15.37 -41.71 32.19
C LEU A 522 15.16 -41.71 33.71
N LYS A 523 14.72 -40.58 34.28
CA LYS A 523 14.37 -40.50 35.72
C LYS A 523 13.22 -41.44 36.07
N ARG A 524 12.15 -41.47 35.27
CA ARG A 524 11.01 -42.38 35.50
C ARG A 524 11.37 -43.83 35.30
N GLU A 525 12.20 -44.13 34.31
CA GLU A 525 12.70 -45.48 34.07
C GLU A 525 13.51 -45.99 35.25
N LYS A 526 14.39 -45.15 35.83
CA LYS A 526 15.14 -45.49 37.04
C LYS A 526 14.20 -45.82 38.21
N VAL A 527 13.22 -44.97 38.48
CA VAL A 527 12.23 -45.20 39.54
C VAL A 527 11.46 -46.51 39.32
N LEU A 528 11.03 -46.79 38.09
CA LEU A 528 10.33 -48.04 37.75
C LEU A 528 11.23 -49.27 37.90
N ARG A 529 12.50 -49.18 37.52
CA ARG A 529 13.49 -50.25 37.72
C ARG A 529 13.70 -50.53 39.20
N ASP A 530 13.83 -49.49 40.02
CA ASP A 530 13.99 -49.62 41.48
C ASP A 530 12.72 -50.23 42.12
N GLN A 531 11.52 -49.81 41.70
CA GLN A 531 10.26 -50.40 42.15
C GLN A 531 10.15 -51.89 41.79
N LEU A 532 10.47 -52.26 40.54
CA LEU A 532 10.47 -53.65 40.09
C LEU A 532 11.49 -54.50 40.83
N LYS A 533 12.69 -53.96 41.10
CA LYS A 533 13.72 -54.64 41.88
C LYS A 533 13.23 -54.90 43.31
N ASN A 534 12.66 -53.88 43.96
CA ASN A 534 12.10 -54.02 45.31
C ASN A 534 10.94 -55.03 45.35
N GLU A 535 10.03 -55.02 44.37
CA GLU A 535 8.95 -56.01 44.26
C GLU A 535 9.48 -57.43 44.07
N TYR A 536 10.52 -57.60 43.24
CA TYR A 536 11.17 -58.87 43.00
C TYR A 536 11.85 -59.38 44.27
N ASP A 537 12.64 -58.55 44.94
CA ASP A 537 13.32 -58.88 46.19
C ASP A 537 12.33 -59.26 47.30
N LEU A 538 11.19 -58.55 47.39
CA LEU A 538 10.14 -58.85 48.36
C LEU A 538 9.42 -60.18 48.06
N LYS A 539 9.18 -60.49 46.77
CA LYS A 539 8.66 -61.80 46.35
C LYS A 539 9.66 -62.92 46.64
N LEU A 540 10.94 -62.69 46.36
CA LEU A 540 12.00 -63.66 46.60
C LEU A 540 12.15 -63.94 48.10
N ARG A 541 12.16 -62.91 48.95
CA ARG A 541 12.15 -63.06 50.41
C ARG A 541 10.96 -63.88 50.92
N LYS A 542 9.75 -63.62 50.40
CA LYS A 542 8.55 -64.42 50.73
C LYS A 542 8.68 -65.87 50.30
N GLN A 543 9.26 -66.14 49.12
CA GLN A 543 9.50 -67.51 48.67
C GLN A 543 10.51 -68.24 49.56
N ILE A 544 11.58 -67.56 49.98
CA ILE A 544 12.58 -68.09 50.92
C ILE A 544 11.91 -68.39 52.27
N GLN A 545 11.15 -67.45 52.84
CA GLN A 545 10.42 -67.65 54.10
C GLN A 545 9.44 -68.84 54.03
N ASN A 546 8.64 -68.93 52.96
CA ASN A 546 7.73 -70.06 52.75
C ASN A 546 8.48 -71.40 52.67
N HIS A 547 9.65 -71.41 52.02
CA HIS A 547 10.48 -72.61 51.91
C HIS A 547 11.11 -72.98 53.27
N GLU A 548 11.57 -72.01 54.05
CA GLU A 548 12.06 -72.21 55.42
C GLU A 548 10.96 -72.77 56.34
N GLU A 549 9.73 -72.25 56.26
CA GLU A 549 8.58 -72.78 57.00
C GLU A 549 8.25 -74.22 56.59
N GLN A 550 8.30 -74.53 55.30
CA GLN A 550 8.11 -75.91 54.80
C GLN A 550 9.20 -76.85 55.32
N LEU A 551 10.46 -76.41 55.36
CA LEU A 551 11.55 -77.19 55.92
C LEU A 551 11.38 -77.40 57.43
N LYS A 552 10.96 -76.37 58.18
CA LYS A 552 10.65 -76.50 59.61
C LYS A 552 9.52 -77.48 59.88
N LYS A 553 8.44 -77.45 59.08
CA LYS A 553 7.35 -78.42 59.17
C LYS A 553 7.82 -79.85 58.90
N LYS A 554 8.55 -80.06 57.80
CA LYS A 554 9.12 -81.38 57.48
C LYS A 554 10.06 -81.89 58.57
N LYS A 555 10.84 -80.99 59.19
CA LYS A 555 11.72 -81.36 60.32
C LYS A 555 10.91 -81.85 61.52
N LEU A 556 9.86 -81.13 61.90
CA LEU A 556 8.95 -81.54 62.98
C LEU A 556 8.24 -82.87 62.66
N ASP A 557 7.76 -83.05 61.43
CA ASP A 557 7.13 -84.30 60.99
C ASP A 557 8.11 -85.49 61.10
N LEU A 558 9.37 -85.30 60.70
CA LEU A 558 10.42 -86.32 60.83
C LEU A 558 10.79 -86.60 62.30
N GLU A 559 10.88 -85.57 63.14
CA GLU A 559 11.09 -85.72 64.59
C GLU A 559 9.96 -86.55 65.21
N LEU A 560 8.70 -86.27 64.83
CA LEU A 560 7.52 -87.02 65.28
C LEU A 560 7.53 -88.48 64.78
N GLU A 561 7.92 -88.72 63.53
CA GLU A 561 8.09 -90.06 62.98
C GLU A 561 9.18 -90.85 63.72
N LEU A 562 10.30 -90.20 64.07
CA LEU A 562 11.38 -90.81 64.85
C LEU A 562 10.93 -91.15 66.27
N GLU A 563 10.22 -90.24 66.96
CA GLU A 563 9.63 -90.52 68.28
C GLU A 563 8.65 -91.71 68.22
N ASN A 564 7.80 -91.75 67.20
CA ASN A 564 6.85 -92.85 67.00
C ASN A 564 7.57 -94.19 66.73
N LYS A 565 8.65 -94.19 65.94
CA LYS A 565 9.49 -95.38 65.72
C LYS A 565 10.21 -95.82 66.98
N MET A 566 10.76 -94.89 67.78
CA MET A 566 11.38 -95.23 69.07
C MET A 566 10.37 -95.85 70.05
N LYS A 567 9.14 -95.31 70.11
CA LYS A 567 8.05 -95.91 70.91
C LYS A 567 7.64 -97.30 70.42
N GLN A 568 7.73 -97.57 69.11
CA GLN A 568 7.48 -98.91 68.56
C GLN A 568 8.57 -99.91 68.92
N MET A 569 9.85 -99.49 68.96
CA MET A 569 10.95 -100.40 69.33
C MET A 569 11.04 -100.71 70.82
N LEU A 570 10.41 -99.89 71.69
CA LEU A 570 10.34 -100.10 73.14
C LEU A 570 9.15 -100.98 73.58
N LYS A 571 8.27 -101.37 72.64
CA LYS A 571 7.23 -102.38 72.84
C LYS A 571 7.70 -103.71 72.28
#